data_AF-A0A1F8F937-F1
#
_entry.id   AF-A0A1F8F937-F1
#
_cell.length_a   1.000
_cell.length_b   1.000
_cell.length_c   1.000
_cell.angle_alpha   90.00
_cell.angle_beta   90.00
_cell.angle_gamma   90.00
#
_symmetry.space_group_name_H-M   'P 1'
#
loop_
_entity.id
_entity.type
_entity.pdbx_description
1 polymer ?
#
loop_
_entity_poly.entity_id
_entity_poly.type
_entity_poly.pdbx_seq_one_letter_code
_entity_poly.pdbx_strand_id
1 'polypeptide(L)'
;MKTYVFKTHLFRDKKIIREIEILEDVNLYKLAEAIVKAYDFDFDHAFGFFSTISEQWYKSEKKYELFADMEDTEPTGAKSVEKTKIGEVWKNPGDKILLLFDYGDTWLFVVELIELG
;
A
#
# COMPACT_ATOMS: atom_id res chain seq x y z
N MET A 1 -3.51 5.82 -21.43
CA MET A 1 -3.19 5.68 -20.00
C MET A 1 -4.13 4.66 -19.44
N LYS A 2 -3.63 3.68 -18.69
CA LYS A 2 -4.44 2.66 -18.02
C LYS A 2 -4.67 3.08 -16.57
N THR A 3 -5.88 2.85 -16.06
CA THR A 3 -6.23 3.06 -14.65
C THR A 3 -6.39 1.71 -13.96
N TYR A 4 -6.08 1.67 -12.67
CA TYR A 4 -6.30 0.53 -11.81
C TYR A 4 -7.37 0.95 -10.80
N VAL A 5 -8.35 0.10 -10.58
CA VAL A 5 -9.33 0.31 -9.51
C VAL A 5 -8.98 -0.62 -8.36
N PHE A 6 -8.71 -0.02 -7.21
CA PHE A 6 -8.41 -0.74 -5.97
C PHE A 6 -9.59 -0.74 -5.04
N LYS A 7 -9.97 -1.92 -4.56
CA LYS A 7 -10.81 -2.06 -3.38
C LYS A 7 -9.93 -2.12 -2.15
N THR A 8 -10.22 -1.27 -1.17
CA THR A 8 -9.52 -1.25 0.10
C THR A 8 -10.47 -1.42 1.28
N HIS A 9 -9.97 -1.99 2.37
CA HIS A 9 -10.65 -2.07 3.66
C HIS A 9 -9.64 -2.31 4.79
N LEU A 10 -10.00 -2.02 6.04
CA LEU A 10 -9.16 -2.38 7.19
C LEU A 10 -9.10 -3.90 7.35
N PHE A 11 -7.94 -4.44 7.72
CA PHE A 11 -7.71 -5.88 7.87
C PHE A 11 -8.64 -6.50 8.92
N ARG A 12 -8.83 -5.81 10.06
CA ARG A 12 -9.65 -6.27 11.18
C ARG A 12 -11.14 -5.90 11.08
N ASP A 13 -11.50 -4.86 10.33
CA ASP A 13 -12.89 -4.42 10.16
C ASP A 13 -13.20 -4.12 8.68
N LYS A 14 -14.09 -4.94 8.09
CA LYS A 14 -14.47 -4.85 6.67
C LYS A 14 -15.74 -4.03 6.44
N LYS A 15 -16.27 -3.33 7.45
CA LYS A 15 -17.48 -2.52 7.32
C LYS A 15 -17.29 -1.30 6.42
N ILE A 16 -16.09 -0.72 6.45
CA ILE A 16 -15.75 0.44 5.64
C ILE A 16 -14.89 -0.03 4.48
N ILE A 17 -15.38 0.22 3.28
CA ILE A 17 -14.72 -0.11 2.02
C ILE A 17 -14.57 1.19 1.23
N ARG A 18 -13.45 1.32 0.54
CA ARG A 18 -13.21 2.40 -0.45
C ARG A 18 -12.76 1.78 -1.75
N GLU A 19 -13.27 2.32 -2.86
CA GLU A 19 -12.78 2.04 -4.19
C GLU A 19 -12.02 3.27 -4.69
N ILE A 20 -10.81 3.05 -5.20
CA ILE A 20 -9.89 4.12 -5.60
C ILE A 20 -9.42 3.82 -7.01
N GLU A 21 -9.81 4.66 -7.96
CA GLU A 21 -9.27 4.65 -9.31
C GLU A 21 -8.01 5.53 -9.38
N ILE A 22 -6.93 4.97 -9.91
CA ILE A 22 -5.63 5.65 -10.01
C ILE A 22 -4.86 5.16 -11.23
N LEU A 23 -3.99 5.99 -11.79
CA LEU A 23 -3.18 5.62 -12.95
C LEU A 23 -2.12 4.57 -12.59
N GLU A 24 -1.85 3.61 -13.48
CA GLU A 24 -0.90 2.52 -13.23
C GLU A 24 0.56 2.98 -13.06
N ASP A 25 0.89 4.14 -13.62
CA ASP A 25 2.22 4.75 -13.63
C ASP A 25 2.49 5.66 -12.41
N VAL A 26 1.51 5.77 -11.50
CA VAL A 26 1.67 6.39 -10.19
C VAL A 26 2.52 5.49 -9.29
N ASN A 27 3.27 6.08 -8.35
CA ASN A 27 4.10 5.33 -7.41
C ASN A 27 3.34 4.89 -6.16
N LEU A 28 3.92 3.96 -5.40
CA LEU A 28 3.31 3.43 -4.18
C LEU A 28 3.11 4.50 -3.10
N TYR A 29 3.99 5.51 -3.03
CA TYR A 29 3.83 6.62 -2.10
C TYR A 29 2.49 7.35 -2.32
N LYS A 30 2.19 7.71 -3.58
CA LYS A 30 0.95 8.41 -3.92
C LYS A 30 -0.28 7.53 -3.77
N LEU A 31 -0.15 6.22 -3.99
CA LEU A 31 -1.22 5.27 -3.67
C LEU A 31 -1.50 5.23 -2.16
N ALA A 32 -0.47 5.16 -1.31
CA ALA A 32 -0.64 5.18 0.15
C ALA A 32 -1.33 6.47 0.61
N GLU A 33 -0.88 7.62 0.10
CA GLU A 33 -1.51 8.92 0.39
C GLU A 33 -3.00 8.93 0.02
N ALA A 34 -3.35 8.42 -1.17
CA ALA A 34 -4.74 8.35 -1.63
C ALA A 34 -5.59 7.42 -0.76
N ILE A 35 -5.05 6.26 -0.37
CA ILE A 35 -5.75 5.30 0.49
C ILE A 35 -6.01 5.93 1.85
N VAL A 36 -4.97 6.41 2.54
CA VAL A 36 -5.08 6.94 3.91
C VAL A 36 -6.05 8.12 3.97
N LYS A 37 -5.96 9.05 3.01
CA LYS A 37 -6.90 10.17 2.90
C LYS A 37 -8.34 9.73 2.63
N ALA A 38 -8.58 8.64 1.91
CA ALA A 38 -9.93 8.12 1.67
C ALA A 38 -10.62 7.60 2.95
N TYR A 39 -9.87 7.39 4.03
CA TYR A 39 -10.38 7.05 5.37
C TYR A 39 -10.28 8.22 6.36
N ASP A 40 -10.10 9.45 5.87
CA ASP A 40 -10.05 10.69 6.67
C ASP A 40 -8.88 10.79 7.66
N PHE A 41 -7.78 10.08 7.38
CA PHE A 41 -6.52 10.23 8.12
C PHE A 41 -5.65 11.33 7.51
N ASP A 42 -4.86 11.98 8.36
CA ASP A 42 -3.70 12.75 7.92
C ASP A 42 -2.59 11.81 7.44
N PHE A 43 -1.82 12.24 6.44
CA PHE A 43 -0.74 11.44 5.86
C PHE A 43 0.61 11.89 6.41
N ASP A 44 0.79 11.70 7.71
CA ASP A 44 1.88 12.26 8.53
C ASP A 44 2.75 11.20 9.24
N HIS A 45 2.40 9.91 9.10
CA HIS A 45 3.15 8.79 9.67
C HIS A 45 3.84 7.94 8.60
N ALA A 46 4.84 7.16 9.02
CA ALA A 46 5.52 6.21 8.16
C ALA A 46 4.61 5.02 7.76
N PHE A 47 4.90 4.43 6.61
CA PHE A 47 4.10 3.34 6.04
C PHE A 47 4.93 2.37 5.20
N GLY A 48 4.34 1.22 4.90
CA GLY A 48 4.91 0.22 4.02
C GLY A 48 3.87 -0.73 3.42
N PHE A 49 4.22 -1.35 2.30
CA PHE A 49 3.44 -2.36 1.59
C PHE A 49 4.09 -3.74 1.73
N PHE A 50 3.28 -4.75 2.00
CA PHE A 50 3.73 -6.09 2.41
C PHE A 50 2.94 -7.18 1.67
N SER A 51 3.62 -8.18 1.10
CA SER A 51 2.96 -9.26 0.36
C SER A 51 2.18 -10.25 1.23
N THR A 52 2.50 -10.34 2.53
CA THR A 52 1.80 -11.23 3.46
C THR A 52 0.55 -10.53 4.01
N ILE A 53 -0.63 -11.04 3.67
CA ILE A 53 -1.93 -10.51 4.13
C ILE A 53 -2.27 -11.07 5.52
N SER A 54 -1.52 -10.66 6.54
CA SER A 54 -1.78 -11.02 7.94
C SER A 54 -1.11 -10.04 8.91
N GLU A 55 -1.37 -10.18 10.21
CA GLU A 55 -0.62 -9.45 11.26
C GLU A 55 0.86 -9.84 11.31
N GLN A 56 1.27 -10.94 10.66
CA GLN A 56 2.68 -11.32 10.48
C GLN A 56 3.28 -10.71 9.21
N TRP A 57 2.87 -9.49 8.85
CA TRP A 57 3.32 -8.75 7.66
C TRP A 57 4.83 -8.62 7.56
N TYR A 58 5.53 -8.57 8.70
CA TYR A 58 6.99 -8.49 8.79
C TYR A 58 7.71 -9.72 8.21
N LYS A 59 6.99 -10.83 7.95
CA LYS A 59 7.50 -12.03 7.27
C LYS A 59 7.35 -11.97 5.74
N SER A 60 6.91 -10.84 5.18
CA SER A 60 6.71 -10.73 3.73
C SER A 60 8.01 -10.90 2.95
N GLU A 61 7.98 -11.74 1.92
CA GLU A 61 9.08 -11.88 0.97
C GLU A 61 9.26 -10.61 0.13
N LYS A 62 8.16 -9.93 -0.20
CA LYS A 62 8.18 -8.64 -0.89
C LYS A 62 7.68 -7.55 0.05
N LYS A 63 8.48 -6.51 0.20
CA LYS A 63 8.17 -5.33 1.00
C LYS A 63 8.66 -4.05 0.34
N TYR A 64 7.90 -2.99 0.52
CA TYR A 64 8.18 -1.65 0.02
C TYR A 64 7.90 -0.67 1.16
N GLU A 65 8.87 0.15 1.57
CA GLU A 65 8.73 0.95 2.79
C GLU A 65 9.21 2.38 2.55
N LEU A 66 8.58 3.35 3.23
CA LEU A 66 9.03 4.75 3.21
C LEU A 66 10.49 4.89 3.67
N PHE A 67 10.92 4.05 4.61
CA PHE A 67 12.30 4.03 5.10
C PHE A 67 13.32 3.75 3.99
N ALA A 68 12.95 3.06 2.90
CA ALA A 68 13.85 2.85 1.77
C ALA A 68 14.07 4.11 0.92
N ASP A 69 13.33 5.18 1.18
CA ASP A 69 13.42 6.49 0.53
C ASP A 69 14.02 7.58 1.45
N MET A 70 14.33 7.25 2.70
CA MET A 70 14.90 8.18 3.68
C MET A 70 16.42 8.06 3.73
N GLU A 71 17.08 9.18 4.04
CA GLU A 71 18.51 9.21 4.35
C GLU A 71 18.75 8.72 5.80
N ASP A 72 19.92 8.14 6.06
CA ASP A 72 20.36 7.70 7.40
C ASP A 72 19.45 6.67 8.12
N THR A 73 18.63 5.93 7.38
CA THR A 73 17.87 4.79 7.91
C THR A 73 18.57 3.47 7.66
N GLU A 74 18.59 2.59 8.67
CA GLU A 74 19.12 1.23 8.54
C GLU A 74 18.39 0.45 7.43
N PRO A 75 19.12 -0.29 6.56
CA PRO A 75 18.50 -1.03 5.46
C PRO A 75 17.50 -2.08 5.97
N THR A 76 16.22 -1.90 5.65
CA THR A 76 15.20 -2.89 6.01
C THR A 76 15.20 -4.10 5.07
N GLY A 77 15.81 -3.96 3.88
CA GLY A 77 15.68 -4.92 2.77
C GLY A 77 14.39 -4.72 1.95
N ALA A 78 13.63 -3.65 2.21
CA ALA A 78 12.52 -3.23 1.38
C ALA A 78 12.96 -2.41 0.17
N LYS A 79 12.08 -2.37 -0.83
CA LYS A 79 12.21 -1.48 -1.98
C LYS A 79 11.58 -0.11 -1.70
N SER A 80 11.98 0.88 -2.47
CA SER A 80 11.44 2.25 -2.46
C SER A 80 9.95 2.30 -2.82
N VAL A 81 9.18 3.10 -2.10
CA VAL A 81 7.77 3.42 -2.43
C VAL A 81 7.66 4.58 -3.42
N GLU A 82 8.65 5.46 -3.49
CA GLU A 82 8.67 6.56 -4.45
C GLU A 82 9.08 6.12 -5.86
N LYS A 83 9.96 5.12 -5.98
CA LYS A 83 10.49 4.62 -7.26
C LYS A 83 9.67 3.48 -7.85
N THR A 84 8.96 2.71 -7.02
CA THR A 84 8.14 1.58 -7.48
C THR A 84 6.79 2.08 -7.97
N LYS A 85 6.44 1.75 -9.21
CA LYS A 85 5.12 2.04 -9.79
C LYS A 85 4.08 0.99 -9.41
N ILE A 86 2.81 1.39 -9.36
CA ILE A 86 1.68 0.50 -9.04
C ILE A 86 1.65 -0.70 -9.99
N GLY A 87 1.81 -0.47 -11.30
CA GLY A 87 1.82 -1.53 -12.32
C GLY A 87 3.01 -2.50 -12.19
N GLU A 88 4.01 -2.23 -11.35
CA GLU A 88 5.08 -3.20 -11.04
C GLU A 88 4.66 -4.21 -9.98
N VAL A 89 3.72 -3.84 -9.10
CA VAL A 89 3.32 -4.61 -7.93
C VAL A 89 2.07 -5.43 -8.20
N TRP A 90 1.00 -4.80 -8.69
CA TRP A 90 -0.22 -5.50 -9.09
C TRP A 90 -0.19 -5.80 -10.58
N LYS A 91 -0.54 -7.03 -10.96
CA LYS A 91 -0.50 -7.52 -12.35
C LYS A 91 -1.87 -7.97 -12.83
N ASN A 92 -2.69 -8.52 -11.93
CA ASN A 92 -3.98 -9.10 -12.26
C ASN A 92 -5.05 -8.68 -11.23
N PRO A 93 -6.32 -8.52 -11.64
CA PRO A 93 -7.42 -8.44 -10.71
C PRO A 93 -7.41 -9.62 -9.73
N GLY A 94 -7.64 -9.34 -8.45
CA GLY A 94 -7.51 -10.26 -7.33
C GLY A 94 -6.15 -10.23 -6.63
N ASP A 95 -5.13 -9.60 -7.22
CA ASP A 95 -3.84 -9.38 -6.54
C ASP A 95 -4.03 -8.49 -5.30
N LYS A 96 -3.44 -8.91 -4.17
CA LYS A 96 -3.55 -8.22 -2.89
C LYS A 96 -2.18 -7.91 -2.32
N ILE A 97 -2.08 -6.75 -1.69
CA ILE A 97 -0.97 -6.35 -0.84
C ILE A 97 -1.56 -5.70 0.42
N LEU A 98 -0.85 -5.83 1.53
CA LEU A 98 -1.20 -5.18 2.78
C LEU A 98 -0.46 -3.85 2.87
N LEU A 99 -1.18 -2.74 3.04
CA LEU A 99 -0.62 -1.45 3.44
C LEU A 99 -0.66 -1.38 4.97
N LEU A 100 0.50 -1.15 5.58
CA LEU A 100 0.63 -0.74 6.98
C LEU A 100 0.86 0.77 7.00
N PHE A 101 -0.01 1.52 7.64
CA PHE A 101 0.16 2.94 7.93
C PHE A 101 0.26 3.14 9.44
N ASP A 102 1.20 3.98 9.86
CA ASP A 102 1.58 4.19 11.25
C ASP A 102 2.02 2.90 11.95
N TYR A 103 3.34 2.73 12.10
CA TYR A 103 3.92 1.58 12.77
C TYR A 103 3.68 1.58 14.30
N GLY A 104 3.24 2.70 14.89
CA GLY A 104 2.82 2.79 16.28
C GLY A 104 1.44 2.15 16.49
N ASP A 105 0.43 2.63 15.78
CA ASP A 105 -0.95 2.15 15.91
C ASP A 105 -1.27 0.90 15.07
N THR A 106 -0.43 0.59 14.07
CA THR A 106 -0.54 -0.57 13.19
C THR A 106 -1.87 -0.60 12.41
N TRP A 107 -2.15 0.46 11.65
CA TRP A 107 -3.31 0.48 10.75
C TRP A 107 -3.03 -0.37 9.51
N LEU A 108 -3.70 -1.51 9.41
CA LEU A 108 -3.53 -2.46 8.30
C LEU A 108 -4.71 -2.34 7.33
N PHE A 109 -4.41 -2.01 6.07
CA PHE A 109 -5.36 -1.96 4.96
C PHE A 109 -5.05 -3.09 3.98
N VAL A 110 -6.06 -3.86 3.61
CA VAL A 110 -5.95 -4.79 2.47
C VAL A 110 -6.22 -3.97 1.20
N VAL A 111 -5.30 -4.04 0.24
CA VAL A 111 -5.38 -3.32 -1.03
C VAL A 111 -5.46 -4.35 -2.16
N GLU A 112 -6.65 -4.50 -2.72
CA GLU A 112 -6.98 -5.48 -3.77
C GLU A 112 -7.22 -4.77 -5.09
N LEU A 113 -6.48 -5.15 -6.13
CA LEU A 113 -6.79 -4.73 -7.49
C LEU A 113 -8.08 -5.43 -7.94
N ILE A 114 -9.09 -4.70 -8.37
CA ILE A 114 -10.37 -5.29 -8.82
C ILE A 114 -10.65 -5.08 -10.31
N GLU A 115 -10.06 -4.04 -10.91
CA GLU A 115 -10.27 -3.72 -12.33
C GLU A 115 -9.04 -3.07 -12.96
N LEU A 116 -8.81 -3.39 -14.23
CA LEU A 116 -7.83 -2.77 -15.12
C LEU A 116 -8.61 -1.99 -16.21
N GLY A 117 -8.48 -0.67 -16.22
CA GLY A 117 -9.04 0.23 -17.23
C GLY A 117 -8.16 0.38 -18.48
#